data_AF-A0A536KIK8-F1
#
_entry.id   AF-A0A536KIK8-F1
#
_cell.length_a   1.000
_cell.length_b   1.000
_cell.length_c   1.000
_cell.angle_alpha   90.00
_cell.angle_beta   90.00
_cell.angle_gamma   90.00
#
_symmetry.space_group_name_H-M   'P 1'
#
loop_
_entity.id
_entity.type
_entity.pdbx_description
1 polymer ?
#
loop_
_entity_poly.entity_id
_entity_poly.type
_entity_poly.pdbx_seq_one_letter_code
_entity_poly.pdbx_strand_id
1 'polypeptide(L)'
;MRLINGSRSLLLVIAGIAILAGAVGVFVALTPLRHVAPGCFWWTAKQVGDVAPGDRGCARGYVGAGGWLAEGTGSGQPTRYFSLADPDQRPKRGPCPFHPGDAVVVRYHAVFDDGQTIVVIDDCR
;
A
#
# COMPACT_ATOMS: atom_id res chain seq x y z
N MET A 1 47.60 -22.81 -10.21
CA MET A 1 46.20 -23.17 -9.90
C MET A 1 45.43 -22.16 -9.03
N ARG A 2 45.88 -20.91 -8.82
CA ARG A 2 45.12 -19.91 -8.01
C ARG A 2 44.25 -18.91 -8.81
N LEU A 3 44.50 -18.73 -10.11
CA LEU A 3 43.76 -17.75 -10.94
C LEU A 3 42.33 -18.19 -11.33
N ILE A 4 42.05 -19.49 -11.37
CA ILE A 4 40.76 -20.04 -11.84
C ILE A 4 39.67 -19.94 -10.75
N ASN A 5 40.03 -19.93 -9.47
CA ASN A 5 39.08 -19.77 -8.37
C ASN A 5 38.63 -18.31 -8.17
N GLY A 6 39.50 -17.34 -8.48
CA GLY A 6 39.18 -15.92 -8.35
C GLY A 6 38.17 -15.44 -9.39
N SER A 7 38.34 -15.85 -10.65
CA SER A 7 37.42 -15.48 -11.74
C SER A 7 36.05 -16.14 -11.60
N ARG A 8 36.00 -17.40 -11.15
CA ARG A 8 34.72 -18.08 -10.82
C ARG A 8 34.00 -17.41 -9.65
N SER A 9 34.72 -17.02 -8.59
CA SER A 9 34.11 -16.32 -7.46
C SER A 9 33.59 -14.94 -7.87
N LEU A 10 34.33 -14.20 -8.71
CA LEU A 10 33.90 -12.91 -9.24
C LEU A 10 32.66 -13.05 -10.14
N LEU A 11 32.63 -14.06 -11.03
CA LEU A 11 31.47 -14.34 -11.88
C LEU A 11 30.22 -14.68 -11.05
N LEU A 12 30.37 -15.45 -9.97
CA LEU A 12 29.26 -15.76 -9.06
C LEU A 12 28.74 -14.51 -8.34
N VAL A 13 29.64 -13.62 -7.90
CA VAL A 13 29.25 -12.34 -7.28
C VAL A 13 28.50 -11.45 -8.27
N ILE A 14 29.01 -11.31 -9.49
CA ILE A 14 28.36 -10.51 -10.55
C ILE A 14 27.00 -11.11 -10.91
N ALA A 15 26.91 -12.42 -11.08
CA ALA A 15 25.65 -13.11 -11.35
C ALA A 15 24.64 -12.90 -10.21
N GLY A 16 25.08 -13.01 -8.95
CA GLY A 16 24.25 -12.74 -7.78
C GLY A 16 23.72 -11.32 -7.74
N ILE A 17 24.58 -10.33 -8.00
CA ILE A 17 24.19 -8.91 -8.05
C ILE A 17 23.20 -8.67 -9.20
N ALA A 18 23.44 -9.25 -10.38
CA ALA A 18 22.54 -9.11 -11.52
C ALA A 18 21.14 -9.69 -11.24
N ILE A 19 21.08 -10.84 -10.56
CA ILE A 19 19.81 -11.46 -10.14
C ILE A 19 19.10 -10.55 -9.13
N LEU A 20 19.82 -10.04 -8.12
CA LEU A 20 19.24 -9.12 -7.13
C LEU A 20 18.72 -7.83 -7.79
N ALA A 21 19.51 -7.21 -8.67
CA ALA A 21 19.12 -6.01 -9.39
C ALA A 21 17.90 -6.26 -10.29
N GLY A 22 17.85 -7.41 -10.98
CA GLY A 22 16.71 -7.83 -11.78
C GLY A 22 15.46 -8.02 -10.92
N ALA A 23 15.57 -8.70 -9.78
CA ALA A 23 14.47 -8.91 -8.84
C ALA A 23 13.94 -7.58 -8.28
N VAL A 24 14.83 -6.66 -7.89
CA VAL A 24 14.45 -5.31 -7.44
C VAL A 24 13.77 -4.52 -8.55
N GLY A 25 14.27 -4.60 -9.78
CA GLY A 25 13.67 -3.92 -10.94
C GLY A 25 12.24 -4.41 -11.22
N VAL A 26 12.02 -5.72 -11.21
CA VAL A 26 10.67 -6.31 -11.33
C VAL A 26 9.79 -5.91 -10.15
N PHE A 27 10.34 -5.90 -8.94
CA PHE A 27 9.61 -5.51 -7.73
C PHE A 27 9.10 -4.08 -7.79
N VAL A 28 9.95 -3.13 -8.22
CA VAL A 28 9.55 -1.73 -8.41
C VAL A 28 8.53 -1.60 -9.54
N ALA A 29 8.70 -2.33 -10.65
CA ALA A 29 7.79 -2.28 -11.79
C ALA A 29 6.38 -2.80 -11.44
N LEU A 30 6.27 -3.77 -10.54
CA LEU A 30 5.00 -4.35 -10.10
C LEU A 30 4.35 -3.62 -8.92
N THR A 31 5.11 -2.75 -8.24
CA THR A 31 4.56 -2.01 -7.09
C THR A 31 3.76 -0.80 -7.59
N PRO A 32 2.47 -0.68 -7.23
CA PRO A 32 1.68 0.49 -7.56
C PRO A 32 2.15 1.69 -6.73
N LEU A 33 3.03 2.51 -7.31
CA LEU A 33 3.62 3.69 -6.64
C LEU A 33 2.85 4.99 -6.87
N ARG A 34 1.78 4.98 -7.68
CA ARG A 34 1.10 6.21 -8.13
C ARG A 34 0.32 6.93 -7.04
N HIS A 35 -0.13 6.21 -6.02
CA HIS A 35 -0.98 6.74 -4.95
C HIS A 35 -0.48 6.26 -3.59
N VAL A 36 0.71 6.71 -3.20
CA VAL A 36 1.34 6.32 -1.93
C VAL A 36 1.56 7.56 -1.09
N ALA A 37 0.83 7.67 0.01
CA ALA A 37 0.97 8.77 0.95
C ALA A 37 2.43 8.89 1.45
N PRO A 38 2.95 10.11 1.66
CA PRO A 38 4.33 10.31 2.11
C PRO A 38 4.63 9.57 3.42
N GLY A 39 5.75 8.84 3.44
CA GLY A 39 6.19 8.04 4.59
C GLY A 39 5.45 6.71 4.76
N CYS A 40 4.57 6.34 3.82
CA CYS A 40 3.97 5.02 3.75
C CYS A 40 4.62 4.19 2.63
N PHE A 41 4.53 2.86 2.78
CA PHE A 41 5.03 1.93 1.77
C PHE A 41 4.03 0.79 1.58
N TRP A 42 3.84 0.37 0.33
CA TRP A 42 2.87 -0.67 -0.03
C TRP A 42 3.11 -1.99 0.70
N TRP A 43 4.36 -2.38 0.96
CA TRP A 43 4.67 -3.67 1.59
C TRP A 43 4.63 -3.64 3.12
N THR A 44 4.71 -2.46 3.75
CA THR A 44 4.60 -2.33 5.22
C THR A 44 3.23 -1.83 5.66
N ALA A 45 2.42 -1.31 4.74
CA ALA A 45 1.09 -0.83 5.05
C ALA A 45 0.13 -2.00 5.37
N LYS A 46 -0.73 -1.76 6.34
CA LYS A 46 -1.74 -2.72 6.79
C LYS A 46 -2.74 -2.99 5.66
N GLN A 47 -3.15 -4.24 5.46
CA GLN A 47 -4.24 -4.51 4.53
C GLN A 47 -5.54 -3.95 5.10
N VAL A 48 -6.42 -3.47 4.22
CA VAL A 48 -7.63 -2.78 4.68
C VAL A 48 -8.57 -3.70 5.49
N GLY A 49 -8.64 -4.99 5.19
CA GLY A 49 -9.43 -5.95 5.95
C GLY A 49 -8.89 -6.21 7.36
N ASP A 50 -7.59 -6.03 7.57
CA ASP A 50 -6.92 -6.16 8.87
C ASP A 50 -7.05 -4.90 9.75
N VAL A 51 -7.65 -3.82 9.25
CA VAL A 51 -7.86 -2.60 10.02
C VAL A 51 -8.92 -2.83 11.10
N ALA A 52 -8.53 -2.53 12.34
CA ALA A 52 -9.35 -2.61 13.54
C ALA A 52 -9.63 -1.21 14.13
N PRO A 53 -10.69 -1.06 14.95
CA PRO A 53 -10.99 0.19 15.65
C PRO A 53 -9.80 0.74 16.45
N GLY A 54 -9.55 2.04 16.34
CA GLY A 54 -8.46 2.73 17.04
C GLY A 54 -7.08 2.57 16.41
N ASP A 55 -6.95 1.78 15.34
CA ASP A 55 -5.71 1.70 14.57
C ASP A 55 -5.33 3.06 13.95
N ARG A 56 -4.03 3.24 13.74
CA ARG A 56 -3.48 4.39 13.00
C ARG A 56 -2.21 3.98 12.29
N GLY A 57 -1.92 4.64 11.17
CA GLY A 57 -0.69 4.39 10.41
C GLY A 57 -0.93 4.45 8.91
N CYS A 58 -0.44 3.44 8.20
CA CYS A 58 -0.58 3.33 6.74
C CYS A 58 -1.43 2.10 6.41
N ALA A 59 -2.46 2.28 5.59
CA ALA A 59 -3.29 1.19 5.06
C ALA A 59 -3.15 1.13 3.54
N ARG A 60 -3.27 -0.06 2.98
CA ARG A 60 -3.22 -0.30 1.53
C ARG A 60 -4.46 -1.04 1.05
N GLY A 61 -4.82 -0.80 -0.20
CA GLY A 61 -5.91 -1.49 -0.87
C GLY A 61 -6.17 -0.93 -2.26
N TYR A 62 -7.32 -1.30 -2.80
CA TYR A 62 -7.83 -0.87 -4.08
C TYR A 62 -9.12 -0.08 -3.89
N VAL A 63 -9.24 1.04 -4.57
CA VAL A 63 -10.40 1.92 -4.47
C VAL A 63 -11.58 1.25 -5.15
N GLY A 64 -12.63 0.98 -4.38
CA GLY A 64 -13.92 0.48 -4.85
C GLY A 64 -14.91 1.62 -5.13
N ALA A 65 -15.98 1.29 -5.83
CA ALA A 65 -17.10 2.21 -6.02
C ALA A 65 -17.78 2.52 -4.67
N GLY A 66 -18.23 3.76 -4.46
CA GLY A 66 -19.04 4.14 -3.29
C GLY A 66 -18.28 4.37 -1.98
N GLY A 67 -16.98 4.70 -2.03
CA GLY A 67 -16.20 5.02 -0.83
C GLY A 67 -15.65 3.80 -0.09
N TRP A 68 -15.42 2.70 -0.80
CA TRP A 68 -14.85 1.48 -0.24
C TRP A 68 -13.39 1.32 -0.64
N LEU A 69 -12.59 0.75 0.25
CA LEU A 69 -11.28 0.20 -0.06
C LEU A 69 -11.38 -1.33 0.07
N ALA A 70 -10.85 -2.04 -0.92
CA ALA A 70 -10.78 -3.50 -0.96
C ALA A 70 -9.33 -3.98 -0.86
N GLU A 71 -9.08 -5.18 -0.34
CA GLU A 71 -7.73 -5.75 -0.34
C GLU A 71 -7.23 -6.14 -1.74
N GLY A 72 -8.15 -6.39 -2.68
CA GLY A 72 -7.86 -6.78 -4.05
C GLY A 72 -8.92 -6.29 -5.03
N THR A 73 -8.70 -6.54 -6.33
CA THR A 73 -9.62 -6.16 -7.42
C THR A 73 -10.68 -7.23 -7.74
N GLY A 74 -10.61 -8.40 -7.10
CA GLY A 74 -11.56 -9.50 -7.28
C GLY A 74 -12.88 -9.30 -6.52
N SER A 75 -13.91 -10.04 -6.90
CA SER A 75 -15.15 -10.10 -6.11
C SER A 75 -14.93 -10.85 -4.79
N GLY A 76 -15.63 -10.42 -3.73
CA GLY A 76 -15.56 -11.06 -2.41
C GLY A 76 -14.31 -10.74 -1.60
N GLN A 77 -13.46 -9.82 -2.05
CA GLN A 77 -12.32 -9.35 -1.27
C GLN A 77 -12.78 -8.58 -0.03
N PRO A 78 -12.08 -8.68 1.10
CA PRO A 78 -12.40 -7.89 2.28
C PRO A 78 -12.40 -6.39 1.95
N THR A 79 -13.43 -5.70 2.40
CA THR A 79 -13.57 -4.26 2.20
C THR A 79 -13.73 -3.51 3.52
N ARG A 80 -13.34 -2.23 3.51
CA ARG A 80 -13.69 -1.26 4.54
C ARG A 80 -14.18 0.02 3.89
N TYR A 81 -15.13 0.65 4.56
CA TYR A 81 -15.53 2.00 4.19
C TYR A 81 -14.41 2.95 4.58
N PHE A 82 -14.12 3.91 3.71
CA PHE A 82 -13.20 5.00 4.01
C PHE A 82 -13.92 6.34 3.94
N SER A 83 -13.47 7.26 4.78
CA SER A 83 -13.95 8.64 4.78
C SER A 83 -12.79 9.61 4.66
N LEU A 84 -13.03 10.73 3.97
CA LEU A 84 -12.11 11.87 3.88
C LEU A 84 -12.40 12.93 4.95
N ALA A 85 -13.53 12.79 5.63
CA ALA A 85 -13.90 13.58 6.78
C ALA A 85 -14.01 12.64 7.99
N ASP A 86 -13.39 13.03 9.09
CA ASP A 86 -13.76 12.46 10.37
C ASP A 86 -15.26 12.73 10.58
N PRO A 87 -16.12 11.73 10.84
CA PRO A 87 -17.57 11.92 10.96
C PRO A 87 -17.95 13.02 11.95
N ASP A 88 -17.10 13.27 12.95
CA ASP A 88 -17.31 14.28 13.99
C ASP A 88 -16.70 15.66 13.65
N GLN A 89 -15.99 15.81 12.53
CA GLN A 89 -15.30 17.05 12.17
C GLN A 89 -15.62 17.51 10.75
N ARG A 90 -15.62 18.84 10.55
CA ARG A 90 -15.71 19.40 9.20
C ARG A 90 -14.51 18.93 8.36
N PRO A 91 -14.71 18.59 7.06
CA PRO A 91 -13.64 18.15 6.19
C PRO A 91 -12.55 19.22 6.14
N LYS A 92 -11.36 18.91 6.65
CA LYS A 92 -10.21 19.83 6.64
C LYS A 92 -9.45 19.83 5.30
N ARG A 93 -9.76 18.90 4.40
CA ARG A 93 -9.01 18.67 3.15
C ARG A 93 -9.94 18.46 1.96
N GLY A 94 -9.42 18.77 0.77
CA GLY A 94 -10.06 18.49 -0.50
C GLY A 94 -10.09 16.98 -0.83
N PRO A 95 -10.86 16.58 -1.85
CA PRO A 95 -11.01 15.18 -2.22
C PRO A 95 -9.68 14.57 -2.69
N CYS A 96 -9.43 13.31 -2.34
CA CYS A 96 -8.31 12.54 -2.89
C CYS A 96 -8.55 12.27 -4.37
N PRO A 97 -7.53 12.32 -5.24
CA PRO A 97 -7.66 12.16 -6.69
C PRO A 97 -7.75 10.67 -7.10
N PHE A 98 -8.50 9.87 -6.34
CA PHE A 98 -8.60 8.43 -6.53
C PHE A 98 -9.73 8.06 -7.48
N HIS A 99 -9.47 7.09 -8.34
CA HIS A 99 -10.46 6.48 -9.22
C HIS A 99 -10.71 5.03 -8.83
N PRO A 100 -11.92 4.49 -9.07
CA PRO A 100 -12.19 3.07 -8.87
C PRO A 100 -11.19 2.19 -9.62
N GLY A 101 -10.60 1.22 -8.93
CA GLY A 101 -9.54 0.33 -9.42
C GLY A 101 -8.12 0.78 -9.06
N ASP A 102 -7.93 2.01 -8.59
CA ASP A 102 -6.60 2.49 -8.20
C ASP A 102 -6.10 1.72 -6.97
N ALA A 103 -4.86 1.25 -7.05
CA ALA A 103 -4.13 0.74 -5.90
C ALA A 103 -3.54 1.93 -5.12
N VAL A 104 -3.89 2.02 -3.84
CA VAL A 104 -3.54 3.16 -2.99
C VAL A 104 -2.91 2.71 -1.67
N VAL A 105 -2.03 3.55 -1.14
CA VAL A 105 -1.57 3.52 0.25
C VAL A 105 -1.87 4.86 0.87
N VAL A 106 -2.65 4.86 1.94
CA VAL A 106 -3.12 6.07 2.61
C VAL A 106 -2.65 6.09 4.04
N ARG A 107 -2.37 7.28 4.56
CA ARG A 107 -2.23 7.48 6.00
C ARG A 107 -3.63 7.57 6.60
N TYR A 108 -3.88 6.85 7.68
CA TYR A 108 -5.21 6.75 8.27
C TYR A 108 -5.20 6.68 9.78
N HIS A 109 -6.38 6.94 10.34
CA HIS A 109 -6.82 6.43 11.63
C HIS A 109 -8.17 5.73 11.47
N ALA A 110 -8.46 4.75 12.32
CA ALA A 110 -9.70 3.99 12.27
C ALA A 110 -10.61 4.33 13.44
N VAL A 111 -11.86 4.60 13.12
CA VAL A 111 -12.93 4.80 14.10
C VAL A 111 -13.94 3.66 13.99
N PHE A 112 -14.69 3.41 15.06
CA PHE A 112 -15.81 2.48 15.03
C PHE A 112 -17.09 3.28 15.18
N ASP A 113 -17.95 3.19 14.17
CA ASP A 113 -19.19 3.93 14.09
C ASP A 113 -20.26 3.05 13.44
N ASP A 114 -21.50 3.13 13.92
CA ASP A 114 -22.64 2.35 13.44
C ASP A 114 -22.38 0.84 13.24
N GLY A 115 -21.58 0.23 14.13
CA GLY A 115 -21.27 -1.21 14.06
C GLY A 115 -20.18 -1.58 13.05
N GLN A 116 -19.54 -0.59 12.42
CA GLN A 116 -18.52 -0.79 11.40
C GLN A 116 -17.22 -0.04 11.72
N THR A 117 -16.08 -0.64 11.36
CA THR A 117 -14.80 0.07 11.35
C THR A 117 -14.68 0.92 10.09
N ILE A 118 -14.46 2.22 10.26
CA ILE A 118 -14.28 3.20 9.19
C ILE A 118 -12.82 3.64 9.16
N VAL A 119 -12.21 3.61 7.96
CA VAL A 119 -10.86 4.11 7.71
C VAL A 119 -10.95 5.60 7.38
N VAL A 120 -10.57 6.46 8.31
CA VAL A 120 -10.52 7.90 8.06
C VAL A 120 -9.15 8.25 7.50
N ILE A 121 -9.14 8.80 6.29
CA ILE A 121 -7.91 9.12 5.57
C ILE A 121 -7.36 10.46 6.07
N ASP A 122 -6.18 10.40 6.68
CA ASP A 122 -5.43 11.58 7.10
C ASP A 122 -4.65 12.18 5.94
N ASP A 123 -4.06 11.35 5.08
CA ASP A 123 -3.25 11.78 3.94
C ASP A 123 -3.30 10.80 2.76
N CYS A 124 -3.37 11.37 1.56
CA CYS A 124 -3.55 10.66 0.29
C CYS A 124 -2.84 11.33 -0.90
N ARG A 125 -1.93 12.26 -0.62
CA ARG A 125 -1.15 12.97 -1.63
C ARG A 125 -0.12 12.09 -2.33
#